data_AF-A0A073B426-F1
#
_entry.id   AF-A0A073B426-F1
#
_cell.length_a   1.000
_cell.length_b   1.000
_cell.length_c   1.000
_cell.angle_alpha   90.00
_cell.angle_beta   90.00
_cell.angle_gamma   90.00
#
_symmetry.space_group_name_H-M   'P 1'
#
loop_
_entity.id
_entity.type
_entity.pdbx_description
1 polymer ?
#
loop_
_entity_poly.entity_id
_entity_poly.type
_entity_poly.pdbx_seq_one_letter_code
_entity_poly.pdbx_strand_id
1 'polypeptide(L)'
;MARTANRHPEADDSAVAESVPQRLLRAATRLFAEQGFETTSVQQIVDAAGVTKGAMYHYFGSKDDLLYEIYARVLRVQQARMEQAADSSAPVEERLHAVAADVVATTAANLDDTKIFFRSMHLLSPEKQAEVRAERRRYHERVRRLIEEGQESGVFRPDKSADLVVDFFFGAVHHLGTWFRKDGALSGEQVGEHFADLLLAALRPEAAGNGES
;
A
#
# COMPACT_ATOMS: atom_id res chain seq x y z
N MET A 1 32.52 -4.29 56.70
CA MET A 1 31.05 -4.08 56.56
C MET A 1 30.80 -2.68 56.05
N ALA A 2 30.52 -2.52 54.75
CA ALA A 2 29.81 -1.37 54.19
C ALA A 2 29.29 -1.80 52.81
N ARG A 3 27.97 -1.79 52.66
CA ARG A 3 27.22 -2.26 51.48
C ARG A 3 27.46 -1.31 50.29
N THR A 4 27.91 -1.86 49.17
CA THR A 4 27.81 -1.23 47.85
C THR A 4 26.33 -1.14 47.47
N ALA A 5 25.80 0.09 47.41
CA ALA A 5 24.47 0.35 46.89
C ALA A 5 24.50 0.20 45.36
N ASN A 6 23.92 -0.89 44.88
CA ASN A 6 23.65 -1.13 43.46
C ASN A 6 22.46 -0.23 43.05
N ARG A 7 22.72 0.92 42.41
CA ARG A 7 21.68 1.65 41.68
C ARG A 7 21.55 1.04 40.29
N HIS A 8 20.48 0.29 40.08
CA HIS A 8 19.98 0.00 38.74
C HIS A 8 19.60 1.32 38.05
N PRO A 9 19.92 1.52 36.76
CA PRO A 9 19.27 2.56 35.98
C PRO A 9 17.83 2.09 35.71
N GLU A 10 16.84 2.86 36.17
CA GLU A 10 15.46 2.73 35.73
C GLU A 10 15.45 2.98 34.22
N ALA A 11 15.12 1.93 33.46
CA ALA A 11 14.89 2.04 32.04
C ALA A 11 13.68 2.96 31.82
N ASP A 12 13.87 3.90 30.90
CA ASP A 12 12.92 4.89 30.41
C ASP A 12 11.62 4.23 29.91
N ASP A 13 10.60 4.20 30.77
CA ASP A 13 9.28 3.60 30.50
C ASP A 13 8.28 4.64 29.96
N SER A 14 8.73 5.51 29.05
CA SER A 14 7.83 6.34 28.24
C SER A 14 7.51 5.63 26.93
N ALA A 15 6.73 4.55 27.00
CA ALA A 15 5.95 4.12 25.85
C ALA A 15 5.02 5.28 25.46
N VAL A 16 5.35 6.00 24.38
CA VAL A 16 4.60 7.16 23.90
C VAL A 16 3.12 6.79 23.82
N ALA A 17 2.29 7.42 24.65
CA ALA A 17 0.86 7.15 24.68
C ALA A 17 0.28 7.38 23.28
N GLU A 18 -0.34 6.35 22.75
CA GLU A 18 -0.88 6.37 21.40
C GLU A 18 -1.95 7.46 21.24
N SER A 19 -1.84 8.25 20.16
CA SER A 19 -2.73 9.38 19.91
C SER A 19 -4.18 8.94 19.66
N VAL A 20 -5.15 9.83 19.92
CA VAL A 20 -6.57 9.55 19.68
C VAL A 20 -6.86 9.07 18.24
N PRO A 21 -6.31 9.70 17.18
CA PRO A 21 -6.49 9.21 15.81
C PRO A 21 -5.99 7.78 15.59
N GLN A 22 -4.82 7.45 16.13
CA GLN A 22 -4.24 6.10 15.99
C GLN A 22 -5.11 5.05 16.69
N ARG A 23 -5.64 5.35 17.89
CA ARG A 23 -6.58 4.46 18.58
C ARG A 23 -7.87 4.25 17.80
N LEU A 24 -8.43 5.32 17.22
CA LEU A 24 -9.63 5.25 16.39
C LEU A 24 -9.40 4.40 15.13
N LEU A 25 -8.29 4.62 14.42
CA LEU A 25 -7.95 3.85 13.22
C LEU A 25 -7.69 2.37 13.54
N ARG A 26 -7.00 2.05 14.63
CA ARG A 26 -6.80 0.66 15.06
C ARG A 26 -8.12 -0.02 15.41
N ALA A 27 -8.99 0.65 16.17
CA ALA A 27 -10.30 0.13 16.55
C ALA A 27 -11.17 -0.10 15.31
N ALA A 28 -11.21 0.87 14.39
CA ALA A 28 -11.95 0.77 13.13
C ALA A 28 -11.42 -0.38 12.27
N THR A 29 -10.11 -0.48 12.07
CA THR A 29 -9.47 -1.56 11.29
C THR A 29 -9.85 -2.93 11.84
N ARG A 30 -9.73 -3.14 13.15
CA ARG A 30 -10.08 -4.40 13.80
C ARG A 30 -11.57 -4.73 13.61
N LEU A 31 -12.46 -3.79 13.90
CA LEU A 31 -13.91 -4.02 13.79
C LEU A 31 -14.35 -4.24 12.34
N PHE A 32 -13.79 -3.50 11.39
CA PHE A 32 -14.07 -3.71 9.97
C PHE A 32 -13.59 -5.09 9.50
N ALA A 33 -12.47 -5.60 10.02
CA ALA A 33 -11.98 -6.94 9.73
C ALA A 33 -12.91 -8.03 10.31
N GLU A 34 -13.38 -7.85 11.55
CA GLU A 34 -14.13 -8.87 12.30
C GLU A 34 -15.59 -9.01 11.86
N GLN A 35 -16.28 -7.89 11.62
CA GLN A 35 -17.73 -7.88 11.35
C GLN A 35 -18.12 -7.19 10.04
N GLY A 36 -17.19 -6.47 9.39
CA GLY A 36 -17.44 -5.73 8.15
C GLY A 36 -17.71 -4.23 8.36
N PHE A 37 -17.53 -3.44 7.30
CA PHE A 37 -17.69 -1.98 7.33
C PHE A 37 -19.14 -1.55 7.62
N GLU A 38 -20.14 -2.15 6.96
CA GLU A 38 -21.54 -1.74 7.09
C GLU A 38 -22.11 -1.98 8.48
N THR A 39 -21.82 -3.16 9.05
CA THR A 39 -22.32 -3.61 10.36
C THR A 39 -21.66 -2.86 11.53
N THR A 40 -20.48 -2.27 11.30
CA THR A 40 -19.76 -1.51 12.32
C THR A 40 -20.35 -0.11 12.49
N SER A 41 -20.79 0.20 13.71
CA SER A 41 -21.28 1.53 14.09
C SER A 41 -20.16 2.43 14.64
N VAL A 42 -20.34 3.75 14.53
CA VAL A 42 -19.44 4.74 15.15
C VAL A 42 -19.35 4.53 16.67
N GLN A 43 -20.45 4.13 17.32
CA GLN A 43 -20.45 3.87 18.76
C GLN A 43 -19.49 2.75 19.15
N GLN A 44 -19.54 1.61 18.45
CA GLN A 44 -18.61 0.49 18.69
C GLN A 44 -17.15 0.90 18.50
N ILE A 45 -16.85 1.74 17.50
CA ILE A 45 -15.49 2.22 17.24
C ILE A 45 -14.99 3.08 18.41
N VAL A 46 -15.78 4.07 18.85
CA VAL A 46 -15.33 4.97 19.92
C VAL A 46 -15.23 4.27 21.27
N ASP A 47 -16.13 3.31 21.56
CA ASP A 47 -16.07 2.47 22.75
C ASP A 47 -14.80 1.61 22.75
N ALA A 48 -14.50 0.98 21.62
CA ALA A 48 -13.28 0.18 21.45
C ALA A 48 -11.98 1.01 21.49
N ALA A 49 -12.03 2.27 21.04
CA ALA A 49 -10.90 3.20 21.08
C ALA A 49 -10.76 3.93 22.43
N GLY A 50 -11.71 3.78 23.35
CA GLY A 50 -11.73 4.47 24.65
C GLY A 50 -11.85 5.99 24.51
N VAL A 51 -12.67 6.47 23.56
CA VAL A 51 -12.90 7.91 23.30
C VAL A 51 -14.38 8.22 23.16
N THR A 52 -14.71 9.50 23.10
CA THR A 52 -16.09 9.96 22.86
C THR A 52 -16.37 10.10 21.36
N LYS A 53 -17.65 10.10 20.98
CA LYS A 53 -18.08 10.50 19.62
C LYS A 53 -17.58 11.89 19.24
N GLY A 54 -17.63 12.85 20.18
CA GLY A 54 -17.12 14.20 19.95
C GLY A 54 -15.63 14.21 19.59
N ALA A 55 -14.82 13.38 20.27
CA ALA A 55 -13.41 13.22 19.93
C ALA A 55 -13.23 12.57 18.53
N MET A 56 -14.05 11.59 18.16
CA MET A 56 -14.00 11.02 16.81
C MET A 56 -14.34 12.05 15.74
N TYR A 57 -15.45 12.78 15.88
CA TYR A 57 -15.88 13.80 14.92
C TYR A 57 -14.95 15.01 14.84
N HIS A 58 -14.11 15.24 15.87
CA HIS A 58 -13.05 16.23 15.81
C HIS A 58 -11.93 15.84 14.82
N TYR A 59 -11.63 14.55 14.69
CA TYR A 59 -10.56 14.05 13.81
C TYR A 59 -11.07 13.47 12.47
N PHE A 60 -12.26 12.89 12.46
CA PHE A 60 -12.86 12.20 11.32
C PHE A 60 -14.33 12.58 11.22
N GLY A 61 -14.74 13.23 10.13
CA GLY A 61 -16.12 13.70 9.95
C GLY A 61 -17.15 12.57 9.86
N SER A 62 -16.73 11.34 9.57
CA SER A 62 -17.61 10.21 9.31
C SER A 62 -16.91 8.85 9.48
N LYS A 63 -17.70 7.77 9.45
CA LYS A 63 -17.17 6.40 9.38
C LYS A 63 -16.40 6.16 8.07
N ASP A 64 -16.83 6.81 6.98
CA ASP A 64 -16.18 6.77 5.68
C ASP A 64 -14.77 7.37 5.75
N ASP A 65 -14.59 8.45 6.51
CA ASP A 65 -13.27 9.07 6.72
C ASP A 65 -12.28 8.12 7.41
N LEU A 66 -12.77 7.29 8.33
CA LEU A 66 -11.94 6.25 8.96
C LEU A 66 -11.52 5.18 7.94
N LEU A 67 -12.46 4.67 7.14
CA LEU A 67 -12.15 3.67 6.11
C LEU A 67 -11.20 4.24 5.04
N TYR A 68 -11.43 5.48 4.63
CA TYR A 68 -10.55 6.20 3.72
C TYR A 68 -9.14 6.33 4.30
N GLU A 69 -9.01 6.83 5.53
CA GLU A 69 -7.70 7.09 6.14
C GLU A 69 -6.88 5.80 6.39
N ILE A 70 -7.54 4.68 6.72
CA ILE A 70 -6.90 3.36 6.83
C ILE A 70 -6.12 3.04 5.55
N TYR A 71 -6.75 3.23 4.38
CA TYR A 71 -6.10 2.94 3.10
C TYR A 71 -5.18 4.06 2.62
N ALA A 72 -5.57 5.33 2.81
CA ALA A 72 -4.80 6.49 2.40
C ALA A 72 -3.40 6.50 3.05
N ARG A 73 -3.27 6.03 4.30
CA ARG A 73 -1.96 5.86 4.94
C ARG A 73 -1.05 4.90 4.16
N VAL A 74 -1.58 3.77 3.68
CA VAL A 74 -0.83 2.80 2.87
C VAL A 74 -0.45 3.42 1.52
N LEU A 75 -1.39 4.11 0.87
CA LEU A 75 -1.13 4.82 -0.39
C LEU A 75 -0.05 5.89 -0.25
N ARG A 76 -0.05 6.70 0.80
CA ARG A 76 0.97 7.75 1.03
C ARG A 76 2.36 7.16 1.18
N VAL A 77 2.50 6.04 1.90
CA VAL A 77 3.78 5.33 2.04
C VAL A 77 4.26 4.82 0.68
N GLN A 78 3.38 4.14 -0.06
CA GLN A 78 3.73 3.63 -1.39
C GLN A 78 4.09 4.77 -2.35
N GLN A 79 3.34 5.87 -2.33
CA GLN A 79 3.58 7.03 -3.19
C GLN A 79 4.96 7.64 -2.91
N ALA A 80 5.32 7.83 -1.63
CA ALA A 80 6.61 8.39 -1.25
C ALA A 80 7.78 7.48 -1.68
N ARG A 81 7.67 6.16 -1.46
CA ARG A 81 8.69 5.19 -1.88
C ARG A 81 8.81 5.10 -3.40
N MET A 82 7.67 5.12 -4.08
CA MET A 82 7.62 5.13 -5.53
C MET A 82 8.29 6.38 -6.10
N GLU A 83 8.02 7.57 -5.55
CA GLU A 83 8.68 8.80 -5.98
C GLU A 83 10.20 8.72 -5.77
N GLN A 84 10.66 8.22 -4.62
CA GLN A 84 12.08 8.02 -4.35
C GLN A 84 12.76 7.06 -5.34
N ALA A 85 12.13 5.91 -5.63
CA ALA A 85 12.68 4.94 -6.58
C ALA A 85 12.65 5.50 -8.01
N ALA A 86 11.52 6.11 -8.39
CA ALA A 86 11.32 6.65 -9.72
C ALA A 86 12.19 7.88 -10.01
N ASP A 87 12.64 8.63 -9.01
CA ASP A 87 13.52 9.81 -9.20
C ASP A 87 15.01 9.50 -8.97
N SER A 88 15.35 8.23 -8.69
CA SER A 88 16.74 7.81 -8.55
C SER A 88 17.51 7.85 -9.88
N SER A 89 18.85 7.84 -9.81
CA SER A 89 19.73 7.81 -10.98
C SER A 89 19.98 6.41 -11.55
N ALA A 90 19.24 5.40 -11.08
CA ALA A 90 19.37 4.03 -11.58
C ALA A 90 18.77 3.90 -13.00
N PRO A 91 19.16 2.87 -13.77
CA PRO A 91 18.50 2.53 -15.03
C PRO A 91 16.98 2.38 -14.88
N VAL A 92 16.22 2.72 -15.93
CA VAL A 92 14.74 2.69 -15.91
C VAL A 92 14.18 1.31 -15.57
N GLU A 93 14.87 0.23 -15.95
CA GLU A 93 14.48 -1.16 -15.60
C GLU A 93 14.56 -1.39 -14.08
N GLU A 94 15.65 -0.96 -13.45
CA GLU A 94 15.86 -1.08 -12.01
C GLU A 94 14.87 -0.21 -11.24
N ARG A 95 14.60 1.01 -11.74
CA ARG A 95 13.59 1.91 -11.16
C ARG A 95 12.19 1.31 -11.22
N LEU A 96 11.78 0.78 -12.38
CA LEU A 96 10.48 0.15 -12.55
C LEU A 96 10.35 -1.12 -11.71
N HIS A 97 11.41 -1.94 -11.66
CA HIS A 97 11.45 -3.14 -10.83
C HIS A 97 11.27 -2.80 -9.34
N ALA A 98 12.05 -1.84 -8.82
CA ALA A 98 11.96 -1.43 -7.43
C ALA A 98 10.56 -0.90 -7.06
N VAL A 99 9.94 -0.11 -7.93
CA VAL A 99 8.56 0.38 -7.74
C VAL A 99 7.56 -0.78 -7.73
N ALA A 100 7.68 -1.73 -8.67
CA ALA A 100 6.80 -2.87 -8.80
C ALA A 100 6.92 -3.86 -7.62
N ALA A 101 8.14 -4.10 -7.14
CA ALA A 101 8.39 -4.97 -5.99
C ALA A 101 7.85 -4.34 -4.70
N ASP A 102 8.13 -3.04 -4.46
CA ASP A 102 7.73 -2.33 -3.25
C ASP A 102 6.20 -2.25 -3.09
N VAL A 103 5.46 -1.99 -4.18
CA VAL A 103 4.00 -1.86 -4.10
C VAL A 103 3.34 -3.19 -3.72
N VAL A 104 3.86 -4.31 -4.22
CA VAL A 104 3.38 -5.65 -3.88
C VAL A 104 3.75 -6.00 -2.44
N ALA A 105 5.01 -5.78 -2.06
CA ALA A 105 5.49 -6.06 -0.71
C ALA A 105 4.74 -5.22 0.35
N THR A 106 4.52 -3.94 0.08
CA THR A 106 3.79 -3.04 0.97
C THR A 106 2.31 -3.42 1.03
N THR A 107 1.70 -3.82 -0.09
CA THR A 107 0.32 -4.36 -0.09
C THR A 107 0.22 -5.64 0.75
N ALA A 108 1.18 -6.55 0.61
CA ALA A 108 1.24 -7.79 1.38
C ALA A 108 1.44 -7.55 2.89
N ALA A 109 2.27 -6.58 3.26
CA ALA A 109 2.47 -6.18 4.66
C ALA A 109 1.21 -5.59 5.28
N ASN A 110 0.41 -4.85 4.49
CA ASN A 110 -0.83 -4.20 4.91
C ASN A 110 -2.08 -4.93 4.36
N LEU A 111 -2.02 -6.27 4.31
CA LEU A 111 -3.03 -7.10 3.65
C LEU A 111 -4.44 -6.92 4.21
N ASP A 112 -4.57 -6.73 5.52
CA ASP A 112 -5.89 -6.62 6.17
C ASP A 112 -6.53 -5.27 5.81
N ASP A 113 -5.77 -4.18 5.93
CA ASP A 113 -6.18 -2.82 5.54
C ASP A 113 -6.60 -2.77 4.06
N THR A 114 -5.79 -3.36 3.18
CA THR A 114 -6.09 -3.41 1.74
C THR A 114 -7.32 -4.29 1.45
N LYS A 115 -7.44 -5.48 2.06
CA LYS A 115 -8.62 -6.35 1.93
C LYS A 115 -9.92 -5.64 2.35
N ILE A 116 -9.90 -4.99 3.52
CA ILE A 116 -11.06 -4.23 4.03
C ILE A 116 -11.42 -3.14 3.02
N PHE A 117 -10.42 -2.37 2.58
CA PHE A 117 -10.63 -1.28 1.64
C PHE A 117 -11.26 -1.76 0.32
N PHE A 118 -10.67 -2.75 -0.35
CA PHE A 118 -11.17 -3.22 -1.65
C PHE A 118 -12.57 -3.83 -1.57
N ARG A 119 -12.93 -4.46 -0.44
CA ARG A 119 -14.29 -4.98 -0.22
C ARG A 119 -15.31 -3.89 0.03
N SER A 120 -14.90 -2.73 0.57
CA SER A 120 -15.84 -1.70 1.03
C SER A 120 -15.74 -0.38 0.28
N MET A 121 -14.79 -0.21 -0.65
CA MET A 121 -14.58 1.07 -1.35
C MET A 121 -15.79 1.54 -2.16
N HIS A 122 -16.63 0.60 -2.63
CA HIS A 122 -17.86 0.93 -3.36
C HIS A 122 -18.98 1.48 -2.45
N LEU A 123 -18.81 1.34 -1.13
CA LEU A 123 -19.74 1.82 -0.11
C LEU A 123 -19.36 3.21 0.42
N LEU A 124 -18.16 3.70 0.11
CA LEU A 124 -17.73 5.04 0.46
C LEU A 124 -18.60 6.08 -0.24
N SER A 125 -18.73 7.26 0.36
CA SER A 125 -19.35 8.42 -0.28
C SER A 125 -18.72 8.72 -1.66
N PRO A 126 -19.49 9.31 -2.60
CA PRO A 126 -18.96 9.64 -3.93
C PRO A 126 -17.71 10.53 -3.90
N GLU A 127 -17.63 11.42 -2.91
CA GLU A 127 -16.47 12.29 -2.66
C GLU A 127 -15.24 11.46 -2.28
N LYS A 128 -15.33 10.55 -1.31
CA LYS A 128 -14.22 9.69 -0.91
C LYS A 128 -13.80 8.71 -2.00
N GLN A 129 -14.76 8.20 -2.79
CA GLN A 129 -14.41 7.42 -3.96
C GLN A 129 -13.62 8.24 -5.00
N ALA A 130 -13.96 9.53 -5.18
CA ALA A 130 -13.23 10.41 -6.09
C ALA A 130 -11.82 10.70 -5.60
N GLU A 131 -11.62 10.95 -4.30
CA GLU A 131 -10.31 11.12 -3.67
C GLU A 131 -9.42 9.90 -3.92
N VAL A 132 -9.91 8.69 -3.60
CA VAL A 132 -9.18 7.43 -3.83
C VAL A 132 -8.80 7.25 -5.29
N ARG A 133 -9.73 7.52 -6.21
CA ARG A 133 -9.47 7.40 -7.65
C ARG A 133 -8.37 8.38 -8.09
N ALA A 134 -8.35 9.60 -7.55
CA ALA A 134 -7.34 10.59 -7.85
C ALA A 134 -5.95 10.16 -7.35
N GLU A 135 -5.85 9.66 -6.11
CA GLU A 135 -4.59 9.15 -5.56
C GLU A 135 -4.04 7.96 -6.35
N ARG A 136 -4.89 6.98 -6.67
CA ARG A 136 -4.51 5.83 -7.50
C ARG A 136 -4.06 6.24 -8.89
N ARG A 137 -4.79 7.17 -9.52
CA ARG A 137 -4.43 7.70 -10.85
C ARG A 137 -3.04 8.33 -10.85
N ARG A 138 -2.71 9.13 -9.83
CA ARG A 138 -1.38 9.74 -9.70
C ARG A 138 -0.27 8.68 -9.63
N TYR A 139 -0.49 7.60 -8.88
CA TYR A 139 0.46 6.50 -8.79
C TYR A 139 0.64 5.81 -10.16
N HIS A 140 -0.48 5.40 -10.78
CA HIS A 140 -0.50 4.73 -12.07
C HIS A 140 0.17 5.57 -13.17
N GLU A 141 -0.09 6.88 -13.20
CA GLU A 141 0.54 7.80 -14.16
C GLU A 141 2.06 7.87 -14.01
N ARG A 142 2.59 7.79 -12.79
CA ARG A 142 4.05 7.81 -12.58
C ARG A 142 4.70 6.51 -13.05
N VAL A 143 4.06 5.36 -12.83
CA VAL A 143 4.53 4.06 -13.35
C VAL A 143 4.43 4.01 -14.88
N ARG A 144 3.32 4.50 -15.45
CA ARG A 144 3.15 4.63 -16.90
C ARG A 144 4.31 5.42 -17.52
N ARG A 145 4.68 6.55 -16.91
CA ARG A 145 5.82 7.36 -17.37
C ARG A 145 7.16 6.61 -17.35
N LEU A 146 7.39 5.72 -16.38
CA LEU A 146 8.61 4.88 -16.38
C LEU A 146 8.62 3.88 -17.54
N ILE A 147 7.46 3.30 -17.85
CA ILE A 147 7.33 2.39 -18.99
C ILE A 147 7.57 3.16 -20.30
N GLU A 148 6.96 4.33 -20.46
CA GLU A 148 7.13 5.18 -21.64
C GLU A 148 8.59 5.63 -21.80
N GLU A 149 9.25 6.05 -20.71
CA GLU A 149 10.69 6.38 -20.70
C GLU A 149 11.56 5.21 -21.20
N GLY A 150 11.27 3.99 -20.75
CA GLY A 150 11.97 2.79 -21.22
C GLY A 150 11.66 2.45 -22.68
N GLN A 151 10.44 2.71 -23.16
CA GLN A 151 10.08 2.51 -24.56
C GLN A 151 10.75 3.52 -25.49
N GLU A 152 10.79 4.80 -25.09
CA GLU A 152 11.45 5.89 -25.84
C GLU A 152 12.97 5.68 -25.93
N SER A 153 13.58 5.12 -24.88
CA SER A 153 15.01 4.81 -24.86
C SER A 153 15.36 3.46 -25.51
N GLY A 154 14.38 2.69 -25.96
CA GLY A 154 14.56 1.37 -26.58
C GLY A 154 14.93 0.24 -25.60
N VAL A 155 14.91 0.53 -24.30
CA VAL A 155 15.11 -0.45 -23.22
C VAL A 155 13.92 -1.39 -23.11
N PHE A 156 12.70 -0.88 -23.35
CA PHE A 156 11.47 -1.67 -23.40
C PHE A 156 10.89 -1.73 -24.81
N ARG A 157 10.16 -2.81 -25.09
CA ARG A 157 9.46 -3.00 -26.37
C ARG A 157 8.34 -1.95 -26.58
N PRO A 158 8.25 -1.31 -27.75
CA PRO A 158 7.28 -0.23 -27.99
C PRO A 158 5.87 -0.72 -28.39
N ASP A 159 5.68 -2.01 -28.71
CA ASP A 159 4.39 -2.53 -29.20
C ASP A 159 3.35 -2.78 -28.09
N LYS A 160 3.73 -2.65 -26.82
CA LYS A 160 2.81 -2.77 -25.69
C LYS A 160 2.31 -1.40 -25.25
N SER A 161 1.00 -1.24 -25.11
CA SER A 161 0.40 -0.05 -24.51
C SER A 161 0.83 0.06 -23.05
N ALA A 162 1.48 1.15 -22.68
CA ALA A 162 1.89 1.41 -21.29
C ALA A 162 0.68 1.42 -20.34
N ASP A 163 -0.46 1.98 -20.76
CA ASP A 163 -1.71 1.96 -19.99
C ASP A 163 -2.18 0.54 -19.69
N LEU A 164 -2.23 -0.34 -20.71
CA LEU A 164 -2.67 -1.72 -20.53
C LEU A 164 -1.71 -2.52 -19.63
N VAL A 165 -0.41 -2.26 -19.72
CA VAL A 165 0.60 -2.89 -18.85
C VAL A 165 0.38 -2.48 -17.38
N VAL A 166 0.15 -1.18 -17.13
CA VAL A 166 -0.18 -0.66 -15.80
C VAL A 166 -1.47 -1.28 -15.28
N ASP A 167 -2.55 -1.26 -16.05
CA ASP A 167 -3.84 -1.83 -15.62
C ASP A 167 -3.75 -3.34 -15.33
N PHE A 168 -3.02 -4.09 -16.15
CA PHE A 168 -2.77 -5.51 -15.92
C PHE A 168 -2.00 -5.74 -14.61
N PHE A 169 -0.89 -5.02 -14.42
CA PHE A 169 -0.04 -5.16 -13.24
C PHE A 169 -0.80 -4.80 -11.96
N PHE A 170 -1.40 -3.61 -11.89
CA PHE A 170 -2.15 -3.19 -10.70
C PHE A 170 -3.42 -3.99 -10.48
N GLY A 171 -4.05 -4.50 -11.54
CA GLY A 171 -5.14 -5.48 -11.42
C GLY A 171 -4.70 -6.70 -10.61
N ALA A 172 -3.51 -7.24 -10.91
CA ALA A 172 -2.93 -8.36 -10.16
C ALA A 172 -2.58 -7.97 -8.70
N VAL A 173 -2.01 -6.79 -8.46
CA VAL A 173 -1.72 -6.27 -7.11
C VAL A 173 -2.99 -6.14 -6.27
N HIS A 174 -4.06 -5.57 -6.83
CA HIS A 174 -5.34 -5.42 -6.14
C HIS A 174 -6.00 -6.77 -5.81
N HIS A 175 -5.72 -7.79 -6.63
CA HIS A 175 -6.22 -9.15 -6.40
C HIS A 175 -5.44 -9.92 -5.33
N LEU A 176 -4.28 -9.42 -4.87
CA LEU A 176 -3.43 -10.08 -3.87
C LEU A 176 -4.20 -10.48 -2.60
N GLY A 177 -5.15 -9.63 -2.19
CA GLY A 177 -6.04 -9.85 -1.04
C GLY A 177 -6.94 -11.10 -1.13
N THR A 178 -7.08 -11.75 -2.28
CA THR A 178 -7.95 -12.93 -2.41
C THR A 178 -7.21 -14.25 -2.16
N TRP A 179 -5.89 -14.29 -2.38
CA TRP A 179 -5.12 -15.52 -2.41
C TRP A 179 -3.84 -15.47 -1.57
N PHE A 180 -3.23 -14.30 -1.34
CA PHE A 180 -1.98 -14.21 -0.58
C PHE A 180 -2.19 -14.56 0.89
N ARG A 181 -1.22 -15.31 1.43
CA ARG A 181 -1.20 -15.80 2.80
C ARG A 181 0.10 -15.37 3.46
N LYS A 182 0.02 -14.65 4.59
CA LYS A 182 1.19 -14.20 5.36
C LYS A 182 2.01 -15.38 5.92
N ASP A 183 1.37 -16.53 6.13
CA ASP A 183 1.96 -17.79 6.59
C ASP A 183 2.26 -18.76 5.44
N GLY A 184 2.26 -18.28 4.19
CA GLY A 184 2.54 -19.07 2.99
C GLY A 184 4.04 -19.34 2.77
N ALA A 185 4.33 -20.06 1.69
CA ALA A 185 5.70 -20.44 1.32
C ALA A 185 6.58 -19.26 0.86
N LEU A 186 5.97 -18.19 0.36
CA LEU A 186 6.65 -16.98 -0.10
C LEU A 186 6.28 -15.79 0.79
N SER A 187 7.27 -15.00 1.19
CA SER A 187 7.07 -13.72 1.85
C SER A 187 6.47 -12.69 0.87
N GLY A 188 5.89 -11.61 1.41
CA GLY A 188 5.37 -10.51 0.59
C GLY A 188 6.45 -9.87 -0.28
N GLU A 189 7.69 -9.80 0.23
CA GLU A 189 8.86 -9.32 -0.51
C GLU A 189 9.18 -10.25 -1.68
N GLN A 190 9.24 -11.57 -1.45
CA GLN A 190 9.50 -12.55 -2.51
C GLN A 190 8.40 -12.54 -3.59
N VAL A 191 7.14 -12.38 -3.20
CA VAL A 191 6.05 -12.21 -4.16
C VAL A 191 6.21 -10.92 -4.96
N GLY A 192 6.66 -9.84 -4.33
CA GLY A 192 6.97 -8.58 -5.00
C GLY A 192 8.06 -8.70 -6.05
N GLU A 193 9.17 -9.37 -5.70
CA GLU A 193 10.26 -9.67 -6.65
C GLU A 193 9.73 -10.42 -7.88
N HIS A 194 8.96 -11.50 -7.68
CA HIS A 194 8.39 -12.26 -8.79
C HIS A 194 7.41 -11.45 -9.64
N PHE A 195 6.61 -10.58 -9.03
CA PHE A 195 5.70 -9.70 -9.76
C PHE A 195 6.45 -8.68 -10.61
N ALA A 196 7.52 -8.09 -10.07
CA ALA A 196 8.39 -7.16 -10.79
C ALA A 196 9.13 -7.84 -11.94
N ASP A 197 9.63 -9.06 -11.72
CA ASP A 197 10.28 -9.86 -12.77
C ASP A 197 9.33 -10.19 -13.93
N LEU A 198 8.08 -10.54 -13.62
CA LEU A 198 7.06 -10.80 -14.64
C LEU A 198 6.71 -9.54 -15.43
N LEU A 199 6.60 -8.38 -14.75
CA LEU A 199 6.38 -7.09 -15.40
C LEU A 199 7.52 -6.76 -16.37
N LEU A 200 8.78 -6.85 -15.91
CA LEU A 200 9.93 -6.60 -16.77
C LEU A 200 10.02 -7.60 -17.92
N ALA A 201 9.76 -8.89 -17.67
CA ALA A 201 9.76 -9.89 -18.73
C ALA A 201 8.75 -9.58 -19.84
N ALA A 202 7.58 -9.04 -19.50
CA ALA A 202 6.58 -8.61 -20.47
C ALA A 202 7.01 -7.39 -21.30
N LEU A 203 7.93 -6.57 -20.78
CA LEU A 203 8.43 -5.35 -21.41
C LEU A 203 9.76 -5.52 -22.14
N ARG A 204 10.45 -6.65 -21.98
CA ARG A 204 11.73 -6.91 -22.67
C ARG A 204 11.57 -6.79 -24.19
N PRO A 205 12.53 -6.15 -24.90
CA PRO A 205 12.59 -6.18 -26.35
C PRO A 205 12.61 -7.63 -26.85
N GLU A 206 11.90 -7.91 -27.93
CA GLU A 206 12.08 -9.17 -28.62
C GLU A 206 13.54 -9.23 -29.10
N ALA A 207 14.23 -10.34 -28.81
CA ALA A 207 15.54 -10.57 -29.40
C ALA A 207 15.37 -10.42 -30.90
N ALA A 208 16.11 -9.48 -31.51
CA ALA A 208 16.09 -9.29 -32.96
C ALA A 208 16.32 -10.67 -33.58
N GLY A 209 15.25 -11.23 -34.17
CA GLY A 209 15.31 -12.57 -34.71
C GLY A 209 16.52 -12.65 -35.62
N ASN A 210 17.40 -13.63 -35.36
CA ASN A 210 18.45 -13.98 -36.29
C ASN A 210 17.76 -14.14 -37.65
N GLY A 211 17.99 -13.18 -38.55
CA GLY A 211 17.57 -13.29 -39.93
C GLY A 211 18.31 -14.48 -40.53
N GLU A 212 17.69 -15.64 -40.49
CA GLU A 212 18.08 -16.72 -41.38
C GLU A 212 17.82 -16.23 -42.80
N SER A 213 18.91 -16.25 -43.56
CA SER A 213 19.10 -15.68 -44.90
C SER A 213 18.29 -16.39 -45.98
#